data_AF-A0A1I9YQZ6-F1
#
_entry.id   AF-A0A1I9YQZ6-F1
#
_cell.length_a   1.000
_cell.length_b   1.000
_cell.length_c   1.000
_cell.angle_alpha   90.00
_cell.angle_beta   90.00
_cell.angle_gamma   90.00
#
_symmetry.space_group_name_H-M   'P 1'
#
loop_
_entity.id
_entity.type
_entity.pdbx_description
1 polymer ?
#
loop_
_entity_poly.entity_id
_entity_poly.type
_entity_poly.pdbx_seq_one_letter_code
_entity_poly.pdbx_strand_id
1 'polypeptide(L)' 'MFYNGDGRLVSIMASWIDADAPDSFAQAAAGRSWLRTDDLRRLRSQVDELMAEIADHVE' A
#
# COMPACT_ATOMS: atom_id res chain seq x y z
N MET A 1 4.17 -13.08 14.70
CA MET A 1 4.09 -14.55 14.58
C MET A 1 4.56 -15.17 15.89
N PHE A 2 4.06 -16.35 16.27
CA PHE A 2 4.47 -17.07 17.48
C PHE A 2 4.56 -18.57 17.21
N TYR A 3 5.25 -19.31 18.08
CA TYR A 3 5.27 -20.77 17.99
C TYR A 3 4.12 -21.36 18.80
N ASN A 4 3.31 -22.23 18.18
CA ASN A 4 2.25 -22.93 18.89
C ASN A 4 2.81 -24.06 19.78
N GLY A 5 1.92 -24.76 20.50
CA GLY A 5 2.31 -25.88 21.37
C GLY A 5 3.00 -27.04 20.65
N ASP A 6 2.86 -27.14 19.33
CA ASP A 6 3.51 -28.15 18.48
C ASP A 6 4.84 -27.64 17.88
N GLY A 7 5.30 -26.44 18.25
CA GLY A 7 6.51 -25.83 17.72
C GLY A 7 6.38 -25.34 16.28
N ARG A 8 5.16 -25.17 15.75
CA ARG A 8 4.92 -24.57 14.43
C ARG A 8 4.82 -23.05 14.52
N LEU A 9 5.49 -22.37 13.59
CA LEU A 9 5.33 -20.92 13.43
C LEU A 9 3.95 -20.62 12.85
N VAL A 10 3.16 -19.84 13.58
CA VAL A 10 1.79 -19.46 13.19
C VAL A 10 1.61 -17.94 13.27
N SER A 11 0.68 -17.44 12.45
CA SER A 11 0.23 -16.05 12.53
C SER A 11 -0.45 -15.79 13.87
N ILE A 12 -0.18 -14.63 14.45
CA ILE A 12 -0.89 -14.15 15.64
C ILE A 12 -2.13 -13.37 15.16
N MET A 13 -3.23 -13.48 15.90
CA MET A 13 -4.43 -12.70 15.58
C MET A 13 -4.12 -11.21 15.76
N ALA A 14 -4.50 -10.37 14.80
CA ALA A 14 -4.17 -8.94 14.86
C ALA A 14 -4.73 -8.28 16.14
N SER A 15 -5.86 -8.76 16.65
CA SER A 15 -6.46 -8.25 17.90
C SER A 15 -5.70 -8.62 19.18
N TRP A 16 -4.64 -9.43 19.09
CA TRP A 16 -3.80 -9.82 20.23
C TRP A 16 -2.49 -9.02 20.30
N ILE A 17 -2.26 -8.15 19.32
CA ILE A 17 -1.10 -7.28 19.27
C ILE A 17 -1.57 -5.84 19.10
N ASP A 18 -0.85 -4.90 19.69
CA ASP A 18 -1.02 -3.49 19.39
C ASP A 18 -0.40 -3.22 18.01
N ALA A 19 -1.10 -3.66 16.97
CA ALA A 19 -0.70 -3.44 15.59
C ALA A 19 -1.13 -2.04 15.18
N ASP A 20 -0.16 -1.25 14.72
CA ASP A 20 -0.45 0.06 14.14
C ASP A 20 -1.47 -0.08 13.00
N ALA A 21 -2.34 0.92 12.89
CA ALA A 21 -3.24 1.03 11.77
C ALA A 21 -2.42 1.08 10.46
N PRO A 22 -2.96 0.55 9.34
CA PRO A 22 -2.32 0.69 8.04
C PRO A 22 -2.07 2.18 7.76
N ASP A 23 -0.85 2.53 7.36
CA ASP A 23 -0.59 3.89 6.90
C ASP A 23 -1.43 4.20 5.65
N SER A 24 -1.52 5.49 5.29
CA SER A 24 -2.31 5.94 4.14
C SER A 24 -1.95 5.23 2.83
N PHE A 25 -0.69 4.82 2.68
CA PHE A 25 -0.21 4.10 1.52
C PHE A 25 -0.71 2.65 1.54
N ALA A 26 -0.53 1.93 2.65
CA ALA A 26 -0.99 0.56 2.84
C ALA A 26 -2.51 0.46 2.70
N GLN A 27 -3.24 1.51 3.11
CA GLN A 27 -4.68 1.62 2.94
C GLN A 27 -5.07 1.83 1.47
N ALA A 28 -4.36 2.69 0.73
CA ALA A 28 -4.56 2.87 -0.71
C ALA A 28 -4.25 1.59 -1.51
N ALA A 29 -3.24 0.83 -1.08
CA ALA A 29 -2.89 -0.47 -1.64
C ALA A 29 -3.96 -1.53 -1.34
N ALA A 30 -4.81 -1.35 -0.32
CA ALA A 30 -5.91 -2.24 0.05
C ALA A 30 -5.49 -3.72 0.14
N GLY A 31 -4.33 -3.99 0.75
CA GLY A 31 -3.77 -5.35 0.89
C GLY A 31 -3.16 -5.93 -0.38
N ARG A 32 -3.02 -5.14 -1.46
CA ARG A 32 -2.30 -5.52 -2.68
C ARG A 32 -0.80 -5.23 -2.54
N SER A 33 0.02 -5.90 -3.35
CA SER A 33 1.49 -5.76 -3.32
C SER A 33 1.92 -4.32 -3.56
N TRP A 34 2.94 -3.89 -2.80
CA TRP A 34 3.46 -2.52 -2.73
C TRP A 34 3.84 -1.90 -4.08
N LEU A 35 4.08 -2.72 -5.12
CA LEU A 35 4.61 -2.33 -6.42
C LEU A 35 4.08 -3.23 -7.56
N ARG A 36 2.76 -3.26 -7.81
CA ARG A 36 2.28 -3.88 -9.06
C ARG A 36 2.55 -2.93 -10.23
N THR A 37 3.01 -3.49 -11.34
CA THR A 37 3.27 -2.75 -12.59
C THR A 37 2.07 -1.91 -13.02
N ASP A 38 0.84 -2.38 -12.78
CA ASP A 38 -0.39 -1.66 -13.10
C ASP A 38 -0.60 -0.41 -12.25
N ASP A 39 -0.27 -0.47 -10.96
CA ASP A 39 -0.38 0.68 -10.04
C ASP A 39 0.65 1.75 -10.42
N LEU A 40 1.87 1.35 -10.80
CA LEU A 40 2.89 2.27 -11.32
C LEU A 40 2.49 2.89 -12.67
N ARG A 41 1.84 2.12 -13.54
CA ARG A 41 1.31 2.61 -14.82
C ARG A 41 0.20 3.65 -14.60
N ARG A 42 -0.70 3.38 -13.65
CA ARG A 42 -1.77 4.31 -13.28
C ARG A 42 -1.20 5.59 -12.66
N LEU A 43 -0.26 5.48 -11.73
CA LEU A 43 0.41 6.62 -11.13
C LEU A 43 1.09 7.49 -12.19
N ARG A 44 1.79 6.89 -13.16
CA ARG A 44 2.41 7.61 -14.28
C ARG A 44 1.38 8.41 -15.09
N SER A 45 0.22 7.82 -15.43
CA SER A 45 -0.85 8.52 -16.14
C SER A 45 -1.33 9.75 -15.39
N GLN A 46 -1.53 9.63 -14.07
CA GLN A 46 -2.00 10.73 -13.23
C GLN A 46 -0.96 11.86 -13.11
N VAL A 47 0.33 11.52 -13.06
CA VAL A 47 1.41 12.51 -13.07
C VAL A 47 1.48 13.22 -14.42
N ASP A 48 1.34 12.50 -15.53
CA ASP A 48 1.36 13.09 -16.87
C ASP A 48 0.19 14.08 -17.05
N GLU A 49 -1.02 13.73 -16.58
CA GLU A 49 -2.20 14.62 -16.56
C GLU A 49 -1.95 15.89 -15.73
N LEU A 50 -1.46 15.73 -14.50
CA LEU A 50 -1.20 16.87 -13.61
C LEU A 50 -0.14 17.82 -14.18
N MET A 51 0.89 17.28 -14.82
CA MET A 51 1.94 18.09 -15.45
C MET A 51 1.42 18.87 -16.66
N ALA A 52 0.49 18.28 -17.43
CA ALA A 52 -0.16 18.98 -18.53
C ALA A 52 -1.04 20.12 -18.02
N GLU A 53 -1.82 19.90 -16.95
CA GLU A 53 -2.63 20.94 -16.31
C GLU A 53 -1.78 22.08 -15.76
N ILE A 54 -0.64 21.77 -15.13
CA ILE A 54 0.29 22.79 -14.62
C ILE A 54 0.89 23.61 -15.76
N ALA A 55 1.27 22.97 -16.87
CA ALA A 55 1.81 23.66 -18.03
C ALA A 55 0.78 24.62 -18.65
N ASP A 56 -0.48 24.20 -18.74
CA ASP A 56 -1.59 24.99 -19.26
C ASP A 56 -1.94 26.19 -18.36
N HIS A 57 -1.72 26.09 -17.04
CA HIS A 57 -1.94 27.20 -16.09
C HIS A 57 -0.79 28.21 -16.01
N VAL A 58 0.35 27.94 -16.64
CA VAL A 58 1.53 28.82 -16.64
C VAL A 58 1.64 29.65 -17.93
N GLU A 59 0.86 29.33 -18.96
CA GLU A 59 0.73 30.08 -20.22
C GLU A 59 -0.33 31.19 -20.12
#